data_AF-A0A183B2E4-F1
#
_entry.id   AF-A0A183B2E4-F1
#
_cell.length_a   1.000
_cell.length_b   1.000
_cell.length_c   1.000
_cell.angle_alpha   90.00
_cell.angle_beta   90.00
_cell.angle_gamma   90.00
#
_symmetry.space_group_name_H-M   'P 1'
#
loop_
_entity.id
_entity.type
_entity.pdbx_description
1 polymer ?
#
loop_
_entity_poly.entity_id
_entity_poly.type
_entity_poly.pdbx_seq_one_letter_code
_entity_poly.pdbx_strand_id
1 'polypeptide(L)'
;MELPTIEQLNLQSSPAEIEEWAERLELWYSIRKDGAQNQSALSLTAGGCDFCSLLKNLAFPEAPSKLPYESLKSSLLNDQLPTAFQAHERVKFNLLIFAEHFSCREFIVQLNIQVPR
;
A
#
# COMPACT_ATOMS: atom_id res chain seq x y z
N MET A 1 4.39 28.06 7.88
CA MET A 1 4.87 26.68 8.09
C MET A 1 4.79 26.01 6.75
N GLU A 2 5.91 25.57 6.19
CA GLU A 2 5.88 24.73 4.98
C GLU A 2 5.28 23.38 5.36
N LEU A 3 4.32 22.91 4.56
CA LEU A 3 3.74 21.60 4.77
C LEU A 3 4.84 20.56 4.53
N PRO A 4 4.96 19.51 5.37
CA PRO A 4 5.83 18.39 5.04
C PRO A 4 5.46 17.91 3.63
N THR A 5 6.44 17.75 2.74
CA THR A 5 6.16 17.32 1.37
C THR A 5 6.25 15.80 1.35
N ILE A 6 5.17 15.13 0.94
CA ILE A 6 5.18 13.69 0.69
C ILE A 6 5.56 13.46 -0.77
N GLU A 7 6.35 12.42 -1.02
CA GLU A 7 6.71 12.00 -2.38
C GLU A 7 5.46 11.52 -3.12
N GLN A 8 5.44 11.66 -4.45
CA GLN A 8 4.34 11.14 -5.26
C GLN A 8 4.36 9.61 -5.28
N LEU A 9 3.18 9.00 -5.39
CA LEU A 9 3.08 7.55 -5.49
C LEU A 9 3.63 7.09 -6.85
N ASN A 10 4.58 6.16 -6.81
CA ASN A 10 4.98 5.41 -7.98
C ASN A 10 4.02 4.20 -8.14
N LEU A 11 3.38 4.03 -9.29
CA LEU A 11 2.51 2.85 -9.49
C LEU A 11 3.30 1.60 -9.91
N GLN A 12 4.57 1.74 -10.26
CA GLN A 12 5.47 0.63 -10.64
C GLN A 12 6.26 0.07 -9.46
N SER A 13 6.14 0.66 -8.27
CA SER A 13 6.78 0.16 -7.06
C SER A 13 6.13 -1.13 -6.56
N SER A 14 6.86 -1.88 -5.75
CA SER A 14 6.38 -3.11 -5.15
C SER A 14 5.17 -2.85 -4.22
N PRO A 15 4.28 -3.83 -3.98
CA PRO A 15 3.15 -3.66 -3.07
C PRO A 15 3.55 -3.16 -1.67
N ALA A 16 4.72 -3.57 -1.18
CA ALA A 16 5.26 -3.14 0.12
C ALA A 16 5.64 -1.65 0.14
N GLU A 17 6.26 -1.14 -0.93
CA GLU A 17 6.62 0.29 -1.05
C GLU A 17 5.38 1.19 -1.14
N ILE A 18 4.29 0.67 -1.73
CA ILE A 18 3.01 1.36 -1.82
C ILE A 18 2.32 1.40 -0.46
N GLU A 19 2.38 0.30 0.31
CA GLU A 19 1.90 0.27 1.70
C GLU A 19 2.68 1.25 2.58
N GLU A 20 4.01 1.26 2.50
CA GLU A 20 4.86 2.23 3.21
C GLU A 20 4.53 3.68 2.83
N TRP A 21 4.25 3.94 1.55
CA TRP A 21 3.79 5.27 1.11
C TRP A 21 2.44 5.65 1.72
N ALA A 22 1.48 4.71 1.78
CA ALA A 22 0.17 4.94 2.37
C ALA A 22 0.26 5.24 3.89
N GLU A 23 1.15 4.55 4.60
CA GLU A 23 1.43 4.83 6.02
C GLU A 23 2.07 6.21 6.23
N ARG A 24 3.02 6.61 5.36
CA ARG A 24 3.59 7.96 5.36
C ARG A 24 2.52 9.02 5.14
N LEU A 25 1.52 8.75 4.30
CA LEU A 25 0.39 9.66 4.06
C LEU A 25 -0.53 9.77 5.31
N GLU A 26 -0.78 8.68 6.03
CA GLU A 26 -1.54 8.69 7.29
C GLU A 26 -0.85 9.43 8.42
N LEU A 27 0.46 9.20 8.57
CA LEU A 27 1.28 9.93 9.52
C LEU A 27 1.26 11.44 9.21
N TRP A 28 1.36 11.77 7.93
CA TRP A 28 1.28 13.15 7.47
C TRP A 28 -0.06 13.81 7.76
N TYR A 29 -1.19 13.11 7.60
CA TYR A 29 -2.51 13.60 8.04
C TYR A 29 -2.54 13.87 9.54
N SER A 30 -1.96 12.98 10.33
CA SER A 30 -1.96 13.08 11.80
C SER A 30 -1.14 14.29 12.31
N ILE A 31 -0.08 14.65 11.59
CA ILE A 31 0.75 15.83 11.88
C ILE A 31 0.03 17.13 11.48
N ARG A 32 -0.78 17.08 10.41
CA ARG A 32 -1.51 18.22 9.89
C ARG A 32 -2.72 18.50 10.79
N LYS A 33 -2.61 19.50 11.66
CA LYS A 33 -3.69 19.89 12.60
C LYS A 33 -4.94 20.50 11.93
N ASP A 34 -5.03 20.55 10.60
CA ASP A 34 -6.20 21.07 9.88
C ASP A 34 -7.27 19.98 9.77
N GLY A 35 -8.12 19.92 10.80
CA GLY A 35 -9.21 18.95 10.90
C GLY A 35 -10.01 18.81 9.62
N ALA A 36 -10.25 17.55 9.22
CA ALA A 36 -11.28 17.11 8.29
C ALA A 36 -11.44 17.90 6.97
N GLN A 37 -10.38 18.57 6.48
CA GLN A 37 -10.31 18.88 5.05
C GLN A 37 -10.43 17.56 4.29
N ASN A 38 -11.20 17.54 3.18
CA ASN A 38 -11.48 16.33 2.41
C ASN A 38 -10.19 15.52 2.20
N GLN A 39 -9.99 14.49 3.03
CA GLN A 39 -8.74 13.74 3.07
C GLN A 39 -8.45 13.17 1.68
N SER A 40 -9.50 12.70 1.00
CA SER A 40 -9.49 12.29 -0.40
C SER A 40 -8.90 13.34 -1.36
N ALA A 41 -9.27 14.61 -1.25
CA ALA A 41 -8.73 15.69 -2.08
C ALA A 41 -7.26 15.97 -1.78
N LEU A 42 -6.86 15.89 -0.50
CA LEU A 42 -5.46 15.98 -0.10
C LEU A 42 -4.66 14.76 -0.59
N SER A 43 -5.22 13.55 -0.56
CA SER A 43 -4.58 12.33 -1.08
C SER A 43 -4.33 12.46 -2.57
N LEU A 44 -5.31 12.98 -3.32
CA LEU A 44 -5.19 13.21 -4.76
C LEU A 44 -4.11 14.23 -5.11
N THR A 45 -3.93 15.25 -4.27
CA THR A 45 -2.87 16.24 -4.46
C THR A 45 -1.49 15.67 -4.12
N ALA A 46 -1.40 14.86 -3.07
CA ALA A 46 -0.18 14.21 -2.60
C ALA A 46 0.31 13.09 -3.53
N GLY A 47 -0.60 12.19 -3.95
CA GLY A 47 -0.27 11.02 -4.76
C GLY A 47 0.01 11.34 -6.24
N GLY A 48 -0.32 12.54 -6.71
CA GLY A 48 -0.04 12.97 -8.08
C GLY A 48 -1.03 12.46 -9.13
N CYS A 49 -0.68 12.63 -10.41
CA CYS A 49 -1.57 12.34 -11.54
C CYS A 49 -1.85 10.84 -11.71
N ASP A 50 -0.87 10.00 -11.45
CA ASP A 50 -0.99 8.55 -11.61
C ASP A 50 -1.95 7.96 -10.56
N PHE A 51 -1.81 8.38 -9.30
CA PHE A 51 -2.74 8.01 -8.23
C PHE A 51 -4.17 8.50 -8.52
N CYS A 52 -4.32 9.74 -8.99
CA CYS A 52 -5.64 10.29 -9.37
C CYS A 52 -6.29 9.50 -10.52
N SER A 53 -5.51 9.05 -11.50
CA SER A 53 -6.00 8.26 -12.63
C SER A 53 -6.40 6.84 -12.21
N LEU A 54 -5.61 6.22 -11.34
CA LEU A 54 -5.93 4.90 -10.77
C LEU A 54 -7.22 4.97 -9.94
N LEU A 55 -7.33 5.93 -9.04
CA LEU A 55 -8.52 6.08 -8.21
C LEU A 55 -9.78 6.36 -9.01
N LYS A 56 -9.70 7.09 -10.14
CA LYS A 56 -10.85 7.27 -11.04
C LYS A 56 -11.38 5.96 -11.59
N ASN A 57 -10.49 5.01 -11.89
CA ASN A 57 -10.89 3.69 -12.37
C ASN A 57 -11.46 2.84 -11.22
N LEU A 58 -10.83 2.87 -10.05
CA LEU A 58 -11.24 2.09 -8.88
C LEU A 58 -12.54 2.58 -8.22
N ALA A 59 -12.78 3.90 -8.25
CA ALA A 59 -13.94 4.52 -7.62
C ALA A 59 -15.21 4.45 -8.48
N PHE A 60 -15.12 4.01 -9.74
CA PHE A 60 -16.26 4.03 -10.66
C PHE A 60 -17.42 3.16 -10.14
N PRO A 61 -18.68 3.66 -10.15
CA PRO A 61 -19.18 4.87 -10.81
C PRO A 61 -19.13 6.16 -9.97
N GLU A 62 -18.63 6.10 -8.75
CA GLU A 62 -18.56 7.22 -7.83
C GLU A 62 -17.30 8.08 -8.06
N ALA A 63 -17.33 9.31 -7.55
CA ALA A 63 -16.18 10.20 -7.65
C ALA A 63 -15.16 9.85 -6.55
N PRO A 64 -13.85 9.75 -6.84
CA PRO A 64 -12.82 9.45 -5.85
C PRO A 64 -12.83 10.39 -4.64
N SER A 65 -13.21 11.65 -4.85
CA SER A 65 -13.31 12.65 -3.79
C SER A 65 -14.45 12.41 -2.79
N LYS A 66 -15.46 11.61 -3.17
CA LYS A 66 -16.62 11.28 -2.33
C LYS A 66 -16.41 10.03 -1.49
N LEU A 67 -15.42 9.21 -1.81
CA LEU A 67 -15.12 8.00 -1.07
C LEU A 67 -14.30 8.30 0.19
N PRO A 68 -14.57 7.61 1.30
CA PRO A 68 -13.70 7.64 2.47
C PRO A 68 -12.28 7.18 2.10
N TYR A 69 -11.27 7.78 2.72
CA TYR A 69 -9.87 7.41 2.48
C TYR A 69 -9.61 5.92 2.76
N GLU A 70 -10.21 5.34 3.80
CA GLU A 70 -10.11 3.90 4.11
C GLU A 70 -10.60 3.01 2.96
N SER A 71 -11.70 3.41 2.31
CA SER A 71 -12.24 2.70 1.14
C SER A 71 -11.30 2.82 -0.06
N LEU A 72 -10.66 3.97 -0.24
CA LEU A 72 -9.65 4.18 -1.29
C LEU A 72 -8.37 3.36 -1.02
N LYS A 73 -7.88 3.34 0.22
CA LYS A 73 -6.68 2.59 0.64
C LYS A 73 -6.86 1.09 0.43
N SER A 74 -7.99 0.55 0.91
CA SER A 74 -8.32 -0.87 0.72
C SER A 74 -8.48 -1.23 -0.77
N SER A 75 -9.08 -0.36 -1.59
CA SER A 75 -9.18 -0.59 -3.03
C SER A 75 -7.82 -0.58 -3.71
N LEU A 76 -6.93 0.35 -3.33
CA LEU A 76 -5.56 0.43 -3.83
C LEU A 76 -4.77 -0.85 -3.52
N LEU A 77 -4.78 -1.28 -2.25
CA LEU A 77 -4.05 -2.47 -1.81
C LEU A 77 -4.60 -3.76 -2.42
N ASN A 78 -5.93 -3.87 -2.59
CA ASN A 78 -6.53 -5.05 -3.20
C ASN A 78 -6.27 -5.16 -4.71
N ASP A 79 -6.17 -4.04 -5.42
CA ASP A 79 -5.88 -4.03 -6.87
C ASP A 79 -4.39 -4.32 -7.15
N GLN A 80 -3.51 -3.82 -6.28
CA GLN A 80 -2.05 -4.01 -6.40
C GLN A 80 -1.49 -5.26 -5.73
N LEU A 81 -2.29 -5.99 -4.95
CA LEU A 81 -2.01 -7.37 -4.59
C LEU A 81 -2.68 -8.27 -5.64
N PRO A 82 -2.07 -8.47 -6.84
CA PRO A 82 -2.64 -9.43 -7.76
C PRO A 82 -2.72 -10.76 -7.03
N THR A 83 -3.76 -11.54 -7.32
CA THR A 83 -3.80 -12.97 -6.96
C THR A 83 -2.50 -13.68 -7.35
N ALA A 84 -1.81 -13.16 -8.39
CA ALA A 84 -0.47 -13.58 -8.78
C ALA A 84 0.64 -13.28 -7.75
N PHE A 85 0.61 -12.18 -7.00
CA PHE A 85 1.54 -11.91 -5.89
C PHE A 85 1.30 -12.89 -4.74
N GLN A 86 0.05 -13.09 -4.33
CA GLN A 86 -0.29 -14.13 -3.35
C GLN A 86 0.10 -15.53 -3.83
N ALA A 87 -0.11 -15.84 -5.11
CA ALA A 87 0.29 -17.13 -5.69
C ALA A 87 1.81 -17.28 -5.74
N HIS A 88 2.55 -16.22 -6.10
CA HIS A 88 4.00 -16.21 -6.14
C HIS A 88 4.60 -16.41 -4.75
N GLU A 89 4.14 -15.66 -3.75
CA GLU A 89 4.58 -15.82 -2.37
C GLU A 89 4.17 -17.18 -1.79
N ARG A 90 2.98 -17.71 -2.13
CA ARG A 90 2.58 -19.08 -1.76
C ARG A 90 3.48 -20.14 -2.40
N VAL A 91 3.84 -19.98 -3.67
CA VAL A 91 4.75 -20.91 -4.35
C VAL A 91 6.14 -20.85 -3.71
N LYS A 92 6.66 -19.65 -3.45
CA LYS A 92 7.94 -19.44 -2.75
C LYS A 92 7.93 -20.04 -1.34
N PHE A 93 6.86 -19.82 -0.58
CA PHE A 93 6.66 -20.42 0.73
C PHE A 93 6.60 -21.95 0.66
N ASN A 94 5.85 -22.51 -0.29
CA ASN A 94 5.78 -23.95 -0.49
C ASN A 94 7.14 -24.53 -0.89
N LEU A 95 7.93 -23.85 -1.73
CA LEU A 95 9.28 -24.25 -2.07
C LEU A 95 10.22 -24.25 -0.86
N LEU A 96 10.06 -23.32 0.08
CA LEU A 96 10.80 -23.32 1.36
C LEU A 96 10.42 -24.53 2.24
N ILE A 97 9.17 -25.00 2.19
CA ILE A 97 8.73 -26.21 2.90
C ILE A 97 9.25 -27.48 2.21
N PHE A 98 9.32 -27.49 0.88
CA PHE A 98 9.82 -28.63 0.10
C PHE A 98 11.35 -28.71 0.02
N ALA A 99 12.07 -27.65 0.34
CA ALA A 99 13.52 -27.70 0.52
C ALA A 99 13.83 -28.52 1.79
N GLU A 100 14.16 -29.79 1.61
CA GLU A 100 14.46 -30.72 2.71
C GLU A 100 15.55 -30.17 3.64
N HIS A 101 15.38 -30.43 4.94
CA HIS A 101 16.27 -30.10 6.07
C HIS A 101 16.20 -28.70 6.72
N PHE A 102 15.12 -27.94 6.59
CA PHE A 102 14.90 -26.82 7.53
C PHE A 102 14.37 -27.34 8.88
N SER A 103 15.11 -27.08 9.96
CA SER A 103 14.51 -27.18 11.30
C SER A 103 13.43 -26.12 11.46
N CYS A 104 12.41 -26.37 12.29
CA CYS A 104 11.35 -25.38 12.55
C CYS A 104 11.90 -24.00 12.94
N ARG A 105 13.06 -23.98 13.63
CA ARG A 105 13.75 -22.76 14.03
C ARG A 105 14.29 -21.98 12.82
N GLU A 106 14.97 -22.65 11.89
CA GLU A 106 15.53 -22.01 10.70
C GLU A 106 14.44 -21.50 9.77
N PHE A 107 13.33 -22.24 9.66
CA PHE A 107 12.15 -21.81 8.94
C PHE A 107 11.55 -20.52 9.51
N ILE A 108 11.34 -20.45 10.83
CA ILE A 108 10.84 -19.24 11.50
C ILE A 108 11.78 -18.04 11.31
N VAL A 109 13.09 -18.26 11.39
CA VAL A 109 14.08 -17.20 11.17
C VAL A 109 14.01 -16.68 9.73
N GLN A 110 13.91 -17.58 8.73
CA GLN A 110 13.79 -17.20 7.33
C GLN A 110 12.49 -16.43 7.06
N LEU A 111 11.36 -16.81 7.66
CA LEU A 111 10.10 -16.07 7.55
C LEU A 111 10.22 -14.66 8.12
N ASN A 112 10.83 -14.50 9.30
CA ASN A 112 11.02 -13.18 9.92
C ASN A 112 11.98 -12.28 9.14
N ILE A 113 12.86 -12.83 8.31
CA ILE A 113 13.74 -12.04 7.43
C ILE A 113 12.99 -11.56 6.18
N GLN A 114 11.96 -12.29 5.73
CA GLN A 114 11.20 -11.97 4.51
C GLN A 114 10.00 -11.05 4.73
N VAL A 115 9.54 -10.90 5.98
CA VAL A 115 8.51 -9.91 6.33
C VAL A 115 9.20 -8.56 6.57
N PRO A 116 8.93 -7.52 5.76
CA PRO A 116 9.40 -6.17 6.06
C PRO A 116 8.81 -5.74 7.40
N ARG A 117 9.64 -5.08 8.21
CA ARG A 117 9.32 -4.77 9.61
C ARG A 117 8.71 -3.39 9.74
#